data_AF-A0A3D2ESK3-F1
#
_entry.id   AF-A0A3D2ESK3-F1
#
_cell.length_a   1.000
_cell.length_b   1.000
_cell.length_c   1.000
_cell.angle_alpha   90.00
_cell.angle_beta   90.00
_cell.angle_gamma   90.00
#
_symmetry.space_group_name_H-M   'P 1'
#
loop_
_entity.id
_entity.type
_entity.pdbx_description
1 polymer ?
#
loop_
_entity_poly.entity_id
_entity_poly.type
_entity_poly.pdbx_seq_one_letter_code
_entity_poly.pdbx_strand_id
1 'polypeptide(L)' 'MESYAYAYPTNVPAEIFRAYDIRGIVDEQLDEALLYHLGLALGTKIRRLGEDTAAVGADGRLSSPRLSQALML' A
#
# COMPACT_ATOMS: atom_id res chain seq x y z
N MET A 1 -2.85 -16.66 -14.55
CA MET A 1 -3.07 -15.21 -14.37
C MET A 1 -3.45 -15.05 -12.92
N GLU A 2 -2.53 -14.60 -12.06
CA GLU A 2 -2.80 -14.50 -10.63
C GLU A 2 -3.97 -13.54 -10.40
N SER A 3 -5.01 -14.00 -9.70
CA SER A 3 -6.16 -13.16 -9.35
C SER A 3 -5.79 -12.32 -8.13
N TYR A 4 -5.38 -11.08 -8.35
CA TYR A 4 -5.20 -10.09 -7.28
C TYR A 4 -6.56 -9.72 -6.66
N ALA A 5 -6.57 -9.39 -5.36
CA ALA A 5 -7.79 -8.93 -4.68
C ALA A 5 -8.29 -7.59 -5.23
N TYR A 6 -7.36 -6.73 -5.66
CA TYR A 6 -7.64 -5.47 -6.34
C TYR A 6 -7.05 -5.46 -7.75
N ALA A 7 -7.77 -4.82 -8.68
CA ALA A 7 -7.27 -4.57 -10.01
C ALA A 7 -5.96 -3.77 -9.95
N TYR A 8 -5.10 -3.94 -10.96
CA TYR A 8 -3.86 -3.17 -11.04
C TYR A 8 -4.19 -1.67 -11.16
N PRO A 9 -3.57 -0.79 -10.36
CA PRO A 9 -3.83 0.64 -10.43
C PRO A 9 -3.45 1.16 -11.82
N THR A 10 -4.40 1.80 -12.49
CA THR A 10 -4.19 2.38 -13.84
C THR A 10 -3.35 3.65 -13.80
N ASN A 11 -3.24 4.27 -12.63
CA ASN A 11 -2.39 5.42 -12.37
C ASN A 11 -1.71 5.24 -11.02
N VAL A 12 -0.39 5.47 -10.99
CA VAL A 12 0.42 5.52 -9.77
C VAL A 12 1.11 6.89 -9.78
N PRO A 13 0.52 7.90 -9.13
CA PRO A 13 1.02 9.28 -9.24
C PRO A 13 2.41 9.37 -8.61
N ALA A 14 3.43 9.65 -9.41
CA ALA A 14 4.82 9.64 -8.95
C ALA A 14 5.05 10.61 -7.79
N GLU A 15 4.27 11.69 -7.73
CA GLU A 15 4.37 12.67 -6.66
C GLU A 15 4.07 12.07 -5.30
N ILE A 16 3.28 11.00 -5.14
CA ILE A 16 3.03 10.44 -3.79
C ILE A 16 4.32 9.91 -3.14
N PHE A 17 5.33 9.54 -3.94
CA PHE A 17 6.62 9.05 -3.46
C PHE A 17 7.51 10.24 -3.11
N ARG A 18 7.58 10.57 -1.83
CA ARG A 18 8.43 11.64 -1.30
C ARG A 18 9.80 11.06 -0.91
N ALA A 19 10.71 11.94 -0.52
CA ALA A 19 12.08 11.54 -0.18
C ALA A 19 12.16 10.58 1.02
N TYR A 20 11.18 10.62 1.93
CA TYR A 20 11.20 9.86 3.19
C TYR A 20 9.96 9.01 3.45
N ASP A 21 8.86 9.22 2.72
CA ASP A 21 7.63 8.46 2.88
C ASP A 21 6.76 8.50 1.61
N ILE A 22 5.63 7.79 1.67
CA ILE A 22 4.57 7.85 0.67
C ILE A 22 3.42 8.65 1.27
N ARG A 23 2.97 9.70 0.55
CA ARG A 23 1.95 10.62 1.05
C ARG A 23 1.12 11.19 -0.09
N GLY A 24 -0.20 11.09 0.04
CA GLY A 24 -1.17 11.64 -0.90
C GLY A 24 -2.53 11.85 -0.25
N ILE A 25 -3.46 12.39 -1.03
CA ILE A 25 -4.85 12.60 -0.62
C ILE A 25 -5.62 11.29 -0.81
N VAL A 26 -6.41 10.92 0.20
CA VAL A 26 -7.22 9.69 0.20
C VAL A 26 -8.32 9.80 -0.86
N ASP A 27 -8.60 8.71 -1.57
CA ASP A 27 -9.57 8.56 -2.68
C ASP A 27 -9.26 9.40 -3.94
N GLU A 28 -8.25 10.26 -3.90
CA GLU A 28 -7.72 10.97 -5.08
C GLU A 28 -6.41 10.35 -5.57
N GLN A 29 -5.48 10.13 -4.63
CA GLN A 29 -4.14 9.63 -4.91
C GLN A 29 -3.83 8.35 -4.15
N LEU A 30 -4.53 8.10 -3.04
CA LEU A 30 -4.39 6.91 -2.19
C LEU A 30 -5.74 6.22 -2.05
N ASP A 31 -5.91 5.11 -2.77
CA ASP A 31 -7.08 4.22 -2.68
C ASP A 31 -6.67 2.80 -2.28
N GLU A 32 -7.66 1.93 -2.06
CA GLU A 32 -7.40 0.55 -1.61
C GLU A 32 -6.62 -0.27 -2.64
N ALA A 33 -6.86 -0.06 -3.94
CA ALA A 33 -6.13 -0.77 -4.98
C ALA A 33 -4.64 -0.41 -4.95
N LEU A 34 -4.33 0.88 -4.87
CA LEU A 34 -2.95 1.34 -4.75
C LEU A 34 -2.29 0.84 -3.46
N LEU A 35 -3.00 0.90 -2.32
CA LEU A 35 -2.45 0.44 -1.04
C LEU A 35 -2.21 -1.08 -1.03
N TYR A 36 -3.08 -1.87 -1.65
CA TYR A 36 -2.87 -3.30 -1.84
C TYR A 36 -1.61 -3.60 -2.66
N HIS A 37 -1.45 -2.97 -3.82
CA HIS A 37 -0.26 -3.17 -4.65
C HIS A 37 1.01 -2.60 -4.00
N LEU A 38 0.91 -1.57 -3.17
CA LEU A 38 2.00 -1.09 -2.34
C LEU A 38 2.40 -2.13 -1.27
N GLY A 39 1.41 -2.79 -0.67
CA GLY A 39 1.61 -3.91 0.27
C GLY A 39 2.37 -5.06 -0.37
N LEU A 40 1.96 -5.48 -1.57
CA LEU A 40 2.67 -6.49 -2.36
C LEU A 40 4.11 -6.07 -2.69
N ALA A 41 4.33 -4.81 -3.07
CA ALA A 41 5.67 -4.29 -3.36
C ALA A 41 6.56 -4.29 -2.12
N LEU A 42 6.04 -3.84 -0.97
CA LEU A 42 6.75 -3.85 0.31
C LEU A 42 7.04 -5.29 0.76
N GLY A 43 6.05 -6.18 0.70
CA GLY A 43 6.21 -7.60 1.02
C GLY A 43 7.27 -8.29 0.16
N THR A 44 7.30 -7.99 -1.14
CA THR A 44 8.36 -8.47 -2.05
C THR A 44 9.74 -8.00 -1.59
N LYS A 45 9.87 -6.74 -1.15
CA LYS A 45 11.13 -6.21 -0.64
C LYS A 45 11.54 -6.87 0.67
N ILE A 46 10.61 -7.06 1.62
CA ILE A 46 10.83 -7.74 2.90
C ILE A 46 11.34 -9.17 2.66
N ARG A 47 10.66 -9.94 1.81
CA ARG A 47 11.06 -11.31 1.44
C ARG A 47 12.46 -11.38 0.83
N ARG A 48 12.83 -10.41 -0.01
CA ARG A 48 14.18 -10.31 -0.60
C ARG A 48 15.26 -9.97 0.42
N LEU A 49 14.90 -9.39 1.57
CA LEU A 49 15.81 -9.16 2.69
C LEU A 49 15.96 -10.39 3.59
N GLY A 50 15.26 -11.49 3.32
CA GLY A 50 15.27 -12.70 4.15
C GLY A 50 14.30 -12.67 5.32
N GLU A 51 13.47 -11.63 5.39
CA GLU A 51 12.44 -11.46 6.42
C GLU A 51 11.08 -11.93 5.89
N ASP A 52 10.17 -12.30 6.80
CA ASP A 52 8.82 -12.78 6.44
C ASP A 52 7.69 -12.10 7.23
N THR A 53 8.04 -11.22 8.18
CA THR A 53 7.11 -10.54 9.07
C THR A 53 7.34 -9.03 9.06
N ALA A 54 6.26 -8.27 9.22
CA ALA A 54 6.31 -6.83 9.42
C ALA A 54 5.17 -6.40 10.35
N ALA A 55 5.47 -5.44 11.22
CA ALA A 55 4.44 -4.79 12.04
C ALA A 55 3.73 -3.72 11.21
N VAL A 56 2.40 -3.67 11.32
CA VAL A 56 1.57 -2.62 10.71
C VAL A 56 0.91 -1.81 11.81
N GLY A 57 1.04 -0.49 11.73
CA GLY A 57 0.39 0.46 12.62
C GLY A 57 -0.24 1.58 11.81
N ALA A 58 -1.28 2.20 12.35
CA ALA A 58 -1.95 3.33 11.73
C ALA A 58 -2.31 4.39 12.78
N ASP A 59 -2.48 5.63 12.35
CA ASP A 59 -2.96 6.72 13.19
C ASP A 59 -4.51 6.74 13.28
N GLY A 60 -5.07 7.72 14.00
CA GLY A 60 -6.51 7.86 14.23
C GLY A 60 -7.34 8.43 13.06
N ARG A 61 -6.88 8.35 11.81
CA ARG A 61 -7.67 8.80 10.65
C ARG A 61 -8.82 7.85 10.35
N LEU A 62 -9.92 8.41 9.83
CA LEU A 62 -11.09 7.63 9.38
C LEU A 62 -10.76 6.65 8.25
N SER A 63 -9.76 6.97 7.43
CA SER A 63 -9.28 6.09 6.34
C SER A 63 -8.36 4.96 6.83
N SER A 64 -7.79 5.07 8.04
CA SER A 64 -6.79 4.12 8.54
C SER A 64 -7.27 2.67 8.55
N PRO A 65 -8.49 2.32 9.03
CA PRO A 65 -8.93 0.93 9.06
C PRO A 65 -8.98 0.29 7.66
N ARG A 66 -9.59 0.95 6.67
CA ARG A 66 -9.73 0.39 5.32
C ARG A 66 -8.40 0.33 4.55
N LEU A 67 -7.57 1.38 4.68
CA LEU A 67 -6.31 1.45 3.94
C LEU A 67 -5.26 0.50 4.52
N SER A 68 -5.22 0.34 5.86
CA SER A 68 -4.35 -0.66 6.47
C SER A 68 -4.78 -2.08 6.14
N GLN A 69 -6.08 -2.36 6.07
CA GLN A 69 -6.59 -3.65 5.63
C GLN A 69 -6.18 -3.96 4.19
N ALA A 70 -6.35 -3.01 3.27
CA ALA A 70 -5.90 -3.16 1.89
C ALA A 70 -4.40 -3.41 1.78
N LEU A 71 -3.57 -2.71 2.57
CA LEU A 71 -2.12 -2.89 2.62
C LEU A 71 -1.68 -4.29 3.09
N MET A 72 -2.46 -4.93 3.96
CA MET A 72 -2.12 -6.22 4.58
C MET A 72 -2.64 -7.45 3.80
N LEU A 73 -3.49 -7.24 2.80
CA LEU A 73 -4.05 -8.30 1.95
C LEU A 73 -3.02 -8.84 0.95
#